data_AF-A0A972D341-F1
#
_entry.id   AF-A0A972D341-F1
#
_cell.length_a   1.000
_cell.length_b   1.000
_cell.length_c   1.000
_cell.angle_alpha   90.00
_cell.angle_beta   90.00
_cell.angle_gamma   90.00
#
_symmetry.space_group_name_H-M   'P 1'
#
loop_
_entity.id
_entity.type
_entity.pdbx_description
1 polymer ?
#
loop_
_entity_poly.entity_id
_entity_poly.type
_entity_poly.pdbx_seq_one_letter_code
_entity_poly.pdbx_strand_id
1 'polypeptide(L)' 'MERKIKTKIRGFRTKDGAGVSLVRVLGHNTIEEYDPILL' A
#
# COMPACT_ATOMS: atom_id res chain seq x y z
N MET A 1 -1.30 -2.73 -26.20
CA MET A 1 -1.73 -1.57 -25.39
C MET A 1 -0.58 -1.19 -24.46
N GLU A 2 -0.12 0.05 -24.47
CA GLU A 2 0.98 0.50 -23.60
C GLU A 2 0.42 0.85 -22.21
N ARG A 3 0.99 0.28 -21.14
CA ARG A 3 0.63 0.62 -19.75
C ARG A 3 1.62 1.62 -19.19
N LYS A 4 1.11 2.71 -18.61
CA LYS A 4 1.92 3.73 -17.92
C LYS A 4 1.73 3.64 -16.41
N ILE A 5 2.75 4.00 -15.64
CA ILE A 5 2.63 4.11 -14.19
C ILE A 5 1.76 5.33 -13.89
N LYS A 6 0.63 5.12 -13.22
CA LYS A 6 -0.29 6.18 -12.78
C LYS A 6 0.21 6.85 -11.50
N THR A 7 0.55 6.04 -10.49
CA THR A 7 0.88 6.52 -9.14
C THR A 7 2.05 5.73 -8.55
N LYS A 8 2.89 6.42 -7.77
CA LYS A 8 4.00 5.83 -7.02
C LYS A 8 3.88 6.21 -5.55
N ILE A 9 4.03 5.23 -4.67
CA ILE A 9 3.97 5.40 -3.23
C ILE A 9 5.20 4.79 -2.56
N ARG A 10 5.54 5.30 -1.38
CA ARG A 10 6.63 4.75 -0.55
C ARG A 10 6.03 4.03 0.64
N GLY A 11 6.42 2.77 0.83
CA GLY A 11 6.02 2.01 2.01
C GLY A 11 6.64 2.54 3.30
N PHE A 12 5.95 2.32 4.41
CA PHE A 12 6.41 2.66 5.75
C PHE A 12 6.47 1.41 6.63
N ARG A 13 7.39 1.40 7.61
CA ARG A 13 7.52 0.28 8.54
C ARG A 13 6.34 0.26 9.51
N THR A 14 5.77 -0.91 9.72
CA THR A 14 4.76 -1.16 10.75
C THR A 14 5.00 -2.52 11.41
N LYS A 15 4.27 -2.82 12.46
CA LYS A 15 4.25 -4.13 13.10
C LYS A 15 2.88 -4.78 12.90
N ASP A 16 2.89 -6.07 12.64
CA ASP A 16 1.71 -6.93 12.62
C ASP A 16 1.62 -7.74 13.92
N GLY A 17 0.67 -8.67 13.99
CA GLY A 17 0.51 -9.61 15.11
C GLY A 17 1.82 -10.28 15.53
N ALA A 18 1.91 -10.60 16.83
CA ALA A 18 3.10 -11.18 17.46
C ALA A 18 4.40 -10.37 17.27
N GLY A 19 4.32 -9.09 16.90
CA GLY A 19 5.48 -8.21 16.74
C GLY A 19 6.22 -8.38 15.41
N VAL A 20 5.62 -9.04 14.42
CA VAL A 20 6.19 -9.21 13.08
C VAL A 20 6.41 -7.85 12.42
N SER A 21 7.58 -7.63 11.83
CA SER A 21 7.89 -6.37 11.14
C SER A 21 7.46 -6.42 9.68
N LEU A 22 6.64 -5.45 9.25
CA LEU A 22 6.15 -5.32 7.89
C LEU A 22 6.52 -3.96 7.28
N VAL A 23 6.43 -3.88 5.96
CA VAL A 23 6.37 -2.61 5.23
C VAL A 23 4.97 -2.48 4.64
N ARG A 24 4.19 -1.53 5.13
CA ARG A 24 2.84 -1.22 4.63
C ARG A 24 2.91 -0.20 3.51
N VAL A 25 2.16 -0.42 2.44
CA VAL A 25 2.12 0.46 1.27
C VAL A 25 0.74 1.10 1.11
N LEU A 26 -0.35 0.39 1.40
CA LEU A 26 -1.69 0.98 1.37
C LEU A 26 -2.16 1.39 2.77
N GLY A 27 -2.99 2.42 2.83
CA GLY A 27 -3.57 2.93 4.06
C GLY A 27 -4.79 3.77 3.79
N HIS A 28 -5.26 4.47 4.82
CA HIS A 28 -6.49 5.27 4.74
C HIS A 28 -6.48 6.29 3.58
N ASN A 29 -5.33 6.93 3.34
CA ASN A 29 -5.19 7.97 2.31
C ASN A 29 -5.04 7.41 0.88
N THR A 30 -4.97 6.09 0.71
CA THR A 30 -4.79 5.46 -0.62
C THR A 30 -5.98 4.59 -1.01
N ILE A 31 -7.04 4.54 -0.21
CA ILE A 31 -8.13 3.58 -0.43
C ILE A 31 -8.85 3.82 -1.77
N GLU A 32 -9.13 5.08 -2.11
CA GLU A 32 -9.86 5.43 -3.34
C GLU A 32 -9.08 5.09 -4.61
N GLU A 33 -7.74 5.21 -4.57
CA GLU A 33 -6.92 5.00 -5.77
C GLU A 33 -6.62 3.52 -6.02
N TYR A 34 -6.72 2.69 -4.99
CA TYR A 34 -6.36 1.27 -5.05
C TYR A 34 -7.55 0.31 -4.86
N ASP A 35 -8.76 0.80 -4.56
CA ASP A 35 -10.01 0.00 -4.58
C ASP A 35 -10.10 -0.84 -5.88
N PRO A 36 -10.27 -2.18 -5.81
CA PRO A 36 -10.66 -3.02 -4.67
C PRO A 36 -9.53 -3.65 -3.84
N ILE A 37 -8.29 -3.21 -4.00
CA ILE A 37 -7.11 -3.75 -3.31
C ILE A 37 -6.83 -2.96 -2.03
N LEU A 38 -6.74 -3.68 -0.91
CA LEU A 38 -6.50 -3.14 0.44
C LEU A 38 -5.27 -3.79 1.10
N LEU A 39 -4.79 -3.17 2.19
CA LEU A 39 -3.64 -3.51 3.08
C LEU A 39 -2.22 -3.15 2.61
#